data_AF-A0A1Y6GA20-F1
#
_entry.id   AF-A0A1Y6GA20-F1
#
_cell.length_a   1.000
_cell.length_b   1.000
_cell.length_c   1.000
_cell.angle_alpha   90.00
_cell.angle_beta   90.00
_cell.angle_gamma   90.00
#
_symmetry.space_group_name_H-M   'P 1'
#
loop_
_entity.id
_entity.type
_entity.pdbx_description
1 polymer ?
#
loop_
_entity_poly.entity_id
_entity_poly.type
_entity_poly.pdbx_seq_one_letter_code
_entity_poly.pdbx_strand_id
1 'polypeptide(L)'
;MRKVKTKRANIITYTRPSIKSIPANHYEISGQEHIVYPCIKGWFEIRRVDKDNLKSVEFIRREDIRYSLETKIIILKEKARRLKQIKLLTIKYLKRALSLGGQSIHRVKNILFTKEVSK
;
A
#
# COMPACT_ATOMS: atom_id res chain seq x y z
N MET A 1 3.94 -12.74 1.51
CA MET A 1 3.34 -13.69 2.46
C MET A 1 3.24 -13.02 3.83
N ARG A 2 2.10 -13.13 4.53
CA ARG A 2 1.93 -12.58 5.89
C ARG A 2 1.20 -13.60 6.76
N LYS A 3 1.60 -13.74 8.02
CA LYS A 3 0.85 -14.52 9.03
C LYS A 3 -0.20 -13.61 9.65
N VAL A 4 -1.46 -14.04 9.63
CA VAL A 4 -2.60 -13.30 10.17
C VAL A 4 -3.51 -14.23 10.95
N LYS A 5 -4.36 -13.67 11.81
CA LYS A 5 -5.37 -14.42 12.55
C LYS A 5 -6.77 -14.01 12.10
N THR A 6 -7.75 -14.90 12.19
CA THR A 6 -9.16 -14.50 12.05
C THR A 6 -9.55 -13.51 13.14
N LYS A 7 -10.31 -12.48 12.78
CA LYS A 7 -10.74 -11.42 13.71
C LYS A 7 -11.91 -11.86 14.60
N ARG A 8 -12.81 -12.67 14.06
CA ARG A 8 -14.05 -13.17 14.69
C ARG A 8 -14.29 -14.63 14.31
N ALA A 9 -15.21 -15.27 15.02
CA ALA A 9 -15.77 -16.56 14.67
C ALA A 9 -16.62 -16.49 13.39
N ASN A 10 -16.93 -17.64 12.83
CA ASN A 10 -17.84 -17.83 11.68
C ASN A 10 -17.47 -16.99 10.45
N ILE A 11 -16.20 -17.05 10.05
CA ILE A 11 -15.73 -16.38 8.83
C ILE A 11 -15.87 -17.31 7.65
N ILE A 12 -16.54 -16.83 6.61
CA ILE A 12 -16.68 -17.52 5.34
C ILE A 12 -15.56 -17.05 4.40
N THR A 13 -14.88 -18.01 3.77
CA THR A 13 -14.01 -17.75 2.63
C THR A 13 -14.69 -18.11 1.33
N TYR A 14 -14.13 -17.63 0.24
CA TYR A 14 -14.76 -17.67 -1.07
C TYR A 14 -13.79 -18.22 -2.12
N THR A 15 -14.32 -18.83 -3.17
CA THR A 15 -13.54 -19.34 -4.32
C THR A 15 -13.00 -18.23 -5.21
N ARG A 16 -13.56 -17.01 -5.11
CA ARG A 16 -13.12 -15.80 -5.81
C ARG A 16 -13.18 -14.62 -4.84
N PRO A 17 -12.46 -13.52 -5.06
CA PRO A 17 -12.46 -12.36 -4.18
C PRO A 17 -13.75 -11.52 -4.33
N SER A 18 -14.90 -12.12 -3.99
CA SER A 18 -16.24 -11.52 -4.03
C SER A 18 -17.15 -12.21 -3.01
N ILE A 19 -17.96 -11.42 -2.29
CA ILE A 19 -18.97 -11.94 -1.35
C ILE A 19 -20.08 -12.71 -2.09
N LYS A 20 -20.28 -12.41 -3.38
CA LYS A 20 -21.26 -13.12 -4.23
C LYS A 20 -20.71 -14.44 -4.80
N SER A 21 -19.45 -14.78 -4.51
CA SER A 21 -18.84 -16.01 -4.98
C SER A 21 -19.32 -17.21 -4.17
N ILE A 22 -19.09 -18.41 -4.72
CA ILE A 22 -19.32 -19.67 -4.02
C ILE A 22 -18.45 -19.70 -2.75
N PRO A 23 -19.03 -19.96 -1.57
CA PRO A 23 -18.29 -20.20 -0.33
C PRO A 23 -17.31 -21.36 -0.51
N ALA A 24 -16.06 -21.17 -0.10
CA ALA A 24 -15.03 -22.20 -0.16
C ALA A 24 -14.88 -22.93 1.18
N ASN A 25 -14.87 -22.17 2.28
CA ASN A 25 -14.66 -22.72 3.61
C ASN A 25 -15.36 -21.89 4.69
N HIS A 26 -15.53 -22.47 5.87
CA HIS A 26 -16.12 -21.84 7.03
C HIS A 26 -15.22 -22.01 8.26
N TYR A 27 -14.67 -20.90 8.75
CA TYR A 27 -13.85 -20.85 9.95
C TYR A 27 -14.70 -20.49 11.15
N GLU A 28 -15.07 -21.51 11.92
CA GLU A 28 -15.92 -21.36 13.11
C GLU A 28 -15.20 -20.63 14.24
N ILE A 29 -13.88 -20.79 14.36
CA ILE A 29 -13.11 -20.32 15.51
C ILE A 29 -12.42 -18.99 15.21
N SER A 30 -12.53 -18.04 16.15
CA SER A 30 -11.79 -16.78 16.12
C SER A 30 -10.31 -16.98 16.48
N GLY A 31 -9.41 -16.19 15.92
CA GLY A 31 -7.98 -16.27 16.21
C GLY A 31 -7.22 -17.36 15.46
N GLN A 32 -7.87 -18.10 14.55
CA GLN A 32 -7.25 -19.11 13.70
C GLN A 32 -6.17 -18.50 12.81
N GLU A 33 -5.00 -19.12 12.76
CA GLU A 33 -3.85 -18.64 12.01
C GLU A 33 -3.92 -19.03 10.53
N HIS A 34 -3.65 -18.05 9.67
CA HIS A 34 -3.58 -18.23 8.24
C HIS A 34 -2.33 -17.56 7.66
N ILE A 35 -1.80 -18.19 6.62
CA ILE A 35 -0.79 -17.60 5.76
C ILE A 35 -1.52 -16.96 4.57
N VAL A 36 -1.42 -15.64 4.45
CA VAL A 36 -2.11 -14.87 3.41
C VAL A 36 -1.17 -14.21 2.43
N TYR A 37 -1.64 -14.07 1.21
CA TYR A 37 -1.01 -13.36 0.10
C TYR A 37 -1.88 -12.18 -0.33
N PRO A 38 -1.31 -10.98 -0.52
CA PRO A 38 -2.04 -9.87 -1.11
C PRO A 38 -2.58 -10.26 -2.49
N CYS A 39 -3.86 -10.02 -2.74
CA CYS A 39 -4.50 -10.31 -4.03
C CYS A 39 -5.01 -9.00 -4.65
N ILE A 40 -6.30 -8.71 -4.50
CA ILE A 40 -6.93 -7.46 -4.92
C ILE A 40 -7.31 -6.58 -3.73
N LYS A 41 -7.69 -5.32 -4.00
CA LYS A 41 -8.06 -4.36 -2.95
C LYS A 41 -9.17 -4.94 -2.05
N GLY A 42 -8.86 -5.06 -0.76
CA GLY A 42 -9.81 -5.55 0.25
C GLY A 42 -9.80 -7.08 0.45
N TRP A 43 -9.00 -7.83 -0.31
CA TRP A 43 -8.98 -9.28 -0.26
C TRP A 43 -7.56 -9.85 -0.08
N PHE A 44 -7.51 -11.01 0.54
CA PHE A 44 -6.33 -11.84 0.66
C PHE A 44 -6.60 -13.21 0.09
N GLU A 45 -5.56 -13.80 -0.48
CA GLU A 45 -5.54 -15.18 -0.94
C GLU A 45 -4.92 -16.06 0.15
N ILE A 46 -5.57 -17.18 0.45
CA ILE A 46 -5.08 -18.25 1.31
C ILE A 46 -4.78 -19.43 0.39
N ARG A 47 -3.53 -19.91 0.43
CA ARG A 47 -3.13 -21.13 -0.28
C ARG A 47 -3.00 -22.25 0.73
N ARG A 48 -3.70 -23.35 0.52
CA ARG A 48 -3.65 -24.54 1.38
C ARG A 48 -3.23 -25.74 0.54
N VAL A 49 -2.59 -26.69 1.22
CA VAL A 49 -2.33 -28.01 0.67
C VAL A 49 -3.07 -28.95 1.59
N ASP A 50 -4.10 -29.59 1.04
CA ASP A 50 -4.91 -30.56 1.78
C ASP A 50 -4.15 -31.89 1.92
N LYS A 51 -4.67 -32.80 2.76
CA LYS A 51 -4.00 -34.08 3.06
C LYS A 51 -3.74 -34.92 1.81
N ASP A 52 -4.58 -34.78 0.80
CA ASP A 52 -4.46 -35.48 -0.48
C ASP A 52 -3.52 -34.78 -1.48
N ASN A 53 -2.68 -33.85 -1.00
CA ASN A 53 -1.83 -32.97 -1.83
C ASN A 53 -2.59 -32.07 -2.83
N LEU A 54 -3.91 -31.99 -2.70
CA LEU A 54 -4.72 -31.06 -3.47
C LEU A 54 -4.43 -29.63 -3.02
N LYS A 55 -4.07 -28.78 -3.97
CA LYS A 55 -3.80 -27.35 -3.73
C LYS A 55 -5.11 -26.59 -3.86
N SER A 56 -5.60 -26.06 -2.76
CA SER A 56 -6.79 -25.22 -2.72
C SER A 56 -6.42 -23.75 -2.54
N VAL A 57 -7.16 -22.88 -3.21
CA VAL A 57 -7.02 -21.42 -3.13
C VAL A 57 -8.34 -20.84 -2.67
N GLU A 58 -8.29 -20.12 -1.56
CA GLU A 58 -9.45 -19.46 -0.96
C GLU A 58 -9.20 -17.97 -0.83
N PHE A 59 -10.26 -17.18 -0.76
CA PHE A 59 -10.20 -15.73 -0.59
C PHE A 59 -10.91 -15.30 0.69
N ILE A 60 -10.22 -14.49 1.48
CA ILE A 60 -10.71 -13.91 2.74
C ILE A 60 -10.69 -12.39 2.65
N ARG A 61 -11.69 -11.72 3.24
CA ARG A 61 -11.71 -10.26 3.27
C ARG A 61 -10.68 -9.73 4.26
N ARG A 62 -10.09 -8.59 3.92
CA ARG A 62 -9.14 -7.87 4.77
C ARG A 62 -9.73 -7.44 6.11
N GLU A 63 -11.03 -7.16 6.17
CA GLU A 63 -11.72 -6.75 7.40
C GLU A 63 -11.93 -7.90 8.39
N ASP A 64 -11.93 -9.13 7.89
CA ASP A 64 -12.14 -10.36 8.68
C ASP A 64 -10.84 -10.88 9.30
N ILE A 65 -9.69 -10.24 9.03
CA ILE A 65 -8.39 -10.64 9.57
C ILE A 65 -7.82 -9.63 10.58
N ARG A 66 -7.03 -10.15 11.52
CA ARG A 66 -6.25 -9.42 12.51
C ARG A 66 -4.77 -9.61 12.22
N TYR A 67 -4.07 -8.50 12.04
CA TYR A 67 -2.60 -8.49 11.93
C TYR A 67 -1.95 -8.66 13.30
N SER A 68 -0.88 -9.47 13.36
CA SER A 68 0.02 -9.48 14.52
C SER A 68 0.64 -8.10 14.73
N LEU A 69 1.06 -7.80 15.97
CA LEU A 69 1.73 -6.54 16.30
C LEU A 69 2.98 -6.33 15.43
N GLU A 70 3.79 -7.38 15.25
CA GLU A 70 4.95 -7.39 14.37
C GLU A 70 4.57 -7.00 12.93
N THR A 71 3.52 -7.60 12.38
CA THR A 71 3.05 -7.28 11.02
C THR A 71 2.59 -5.83 10.92
N LYS A 72 1.92 -5.30 11.95
CA LYS A 72 1.53 -3.88 12.00
C LYS A 72 2.77 -2.97 11.99
N ILE A 73 3.79 -3.29 12.80
CA ILE A 73 5.05 -2.53 12.87
C ILE A 73 5.74 -2.51 11.50
N ILE A 74 5.81 -3.66 10.81
CA ILE A 74 6.39 -3.75 9.46
C ILE A 74 5.64 -2.84 8.49
N ILE A 75 4.30 -2.90 8.48
CA ILE A 75 3.46 -2.06 7.60
C ILE A 75 3.67 -0.57 7.91
N LEU A 76 3.76 -0.18 9.19
CA LEU A 76 4.00 1.21 9.59
C LEU A 76 5.38 1.70 9.16
N LYS A 77 6.43 0.89 9.34
CA LYS A 77 7.79 1.21 8.87
C LYS A 77 7.83 1.40 7.36
N GLU A 78 7.15 0.53 6.60
CA GLU A 78 7.08 0.65 5.14
C GLU A 78 6.35 1.92 4.71
N LYS A 79 5.22 2.26 5.36
CA LYS A 79 4.50 3.53 5.12
C LYS A 79 5.38 4.74 5.42
N ALA A 80 6.09 4.75 6.55
CA ALA A 80 6.99 5.83 6.93
C ALA A 80 8.11 6.01 5.89
N ARG A 81 8.69 4.91 5.40
CA ARG A 81 9.70 4.94 4.33
C ARG A 81 9.16 5.56 3.04
N ARG A 82 7.96 5.16 2.60
CA ARG A 82 7.32 5.73 1.41
C ARG A 82 7.05 7.23 1.58
N LEU A 83 6.53 7.66 2.74
CA LEU A 83 6.31 9.07 3.03
C LEU A 83 7.60 9.88 3.02
N LYS A 84 8.69 9.33 3.56
CA LYS A 84 10.02 9.96 3.50
C LYS A 84 10.50 10.16 2.05
N GLN A 85 10.31 9.16 1.20
CA GLN A 85 10.67 9.25 -0.22
C GLN A 85 9.84 10.33 -0.94
N ILE A 86 8.52 10.35 -0.73
CA ILE A 86 7.64 11.36 -1.30
C ILE A 86 8.06 12.77 -0.84
N LYS A 87 8.35 12.95 0.46
CA LYS A 87 8.82 14.22 1.01
C LYS A 87 10.12 14.68 0.34
N LEU A 88 11.09 13.80 0.16
CA LEU A 88 12.36 14.12 -0.51
C LEU A 88 12.16 14.51 -1.98
N LEU A 89 11.32 13.78 -2.71
CA LEU A 89 10.98 14.10 -4.10
C LEU A 89 10.27 15.45 -4.20
N THR A 90 9.36 15.73 -3.28
CA THR A 90 8.62 17.00 -3.22
C THR A 90 9.57 18.18 -2.96
N ILE A 91 10.50 18.05 -2.01
CA ILE A 91 11.53 19.06 -1.74
C ILE A 91 12.42 19.27 -2.97
N LYS A 92 12.84 18.20 -3.64
CA LYS A 92 13.65 18.28 -4.87
C LYS A 92 12.91 19.02 -5.97
N TYR A 93 11.62 18.74 -6.16
CA TYR A 93 10.78 19.40 -7.15
C TYR A 93 10.62 20.90 -6.84
N LEU A 94 10.30 21.25 -5.59
CA LEU A 94 10.16 22.64 -5.15
C LEU A 94 11.46 23.45 -5.32
N LYS A 95 12.61 22.88 -4.94
CA LYS A 95 13.92 23.53 -5.16
C LYS A 95 14.18 23.84 -6.63
N ARG A 96 13.84 22.90 -7.53
CA ARG A 96 14.02 23.07 -8.97
C ARG A 96 13.08 24.13 -9.56
N ALA A 97 11.83 24.17 -9.10
CA ALA A 97 10.88 25.19 -9.50
C ALA A 97 11.35 26.60 -9.08
N LEU A 98 11.85 26.74 -7.85
CA LEU A 98 12.41 28.00 -7.36
C LEU A 98 13.68 28.43 -8.11
N SER A 99 14.59 27.51 -8.44
CA SER A 99 15.79 27.85 -9.22
C SER A 99 15.46 28.30 -10.64
N LEU A 100 14.45 27.70 -11.28
CA LEU A 100 13.99 28.10 -12.61
C LEU A 100 13.24 29.45 -12.59
N GLY A 101 12.42 29.69 -11.57
CA GLY A 101 11.78 30.99 -11.35
C GLY A 101 12.78 32.11 -11.02
N GLY A 102 13.82 31.81 -10.24
CA GLY A 102 14.90 32.75 -9.96
C GLY A 102 15.73 33.12 -11.20
N GLN A 103 15.95 32.18 -12.12
CA GLN A 103 16.63 32.44 -13.39
C GLN A 103 15.81 33.32 -14.34
N SER A 104 14.47 33.20 -14.34
CA SER A 104 13.63 34.09 -15.15
C SER A 104 13.62 35.53 -14.60
N ILE A 105 13.57 35.69 -13.27
CA ILE A 105 13.61 37.01 -12.61
C ILE A 105 14.96 37.70 -12.83
N HIS A 106 16.08 36.96 -12.75
CA HIS A 106 17.41 37.52 -13.04
C HIS A 106 17.58 37.94 -14.50
N ARG A 107 17.03 37.18 -15.46
CA ARG A 107 17.03 37.59 -16.88
C ARG A 107 16.22 38.85 -17.12
N VAL A 108 15.05 38.98 -16.50
CA VAL A 108 14.20 40.18 -16.64
C VAL A 108 14.87 41.42 -16.03
N LYS A 109 15.52 41.29 -14.87
CA LYS A 109 16.29 42.40 -14.26
C LYS A 109 17.47 42.85 -15.12
N ASN A 110 18.24 41.92 -15.71
CA ASN A 110 19.37 42.30 -16.58
C ASN A 110 18.92 42.97 -17.89
N ILE A 111 17.75 42.61 -18.44
CA ILE A 111 17.17 43.27 -19.63
C ILE A 111 16.65 44.67 -19.30
N LEU A 112 16.10 44.88 -18.10
CA LEU A 112 15.64 46.21 -17.65
C LEU A 112 16.81 47.14 -17.32
N PHE A 113 17.84 46.66 -16.63
CA PHE A 113 19.00 47.48 -16.26
C PHE A 113 19.91 47.84 -17.45
N THR A 114 19.97 47.03 -18.51
CA THR A 114 20.77 47.36 -19.71
C THR A 114 20.12 48.43 -20.60
N LYS A 115 18.80 48.65 -20.48
CA LYS A 115 18.10 49.71 -21.22
C LYS A 115 18.25 51.10 -20.60
N GLU A 116 18.61 51.21 -19.33
CA GLU A 116 18.75 52.50 -18.63
C GLU A 116 20.14 53.15 -18.81
N VAL A 117 21.17 52.41 -19.22
CA VAL A 117 22.56 52.92 -19.36
C VAL A 117 22.91 53.31 -20.82
N SER A 118 21.95 53.36 -21.73
CA SER A 118 22.16 53.73 -23.15
C SER A 118 21.39 54.98 -23.58
N LYS A 119 21.24 55.97 -22.70
CA LYS A 119 20.79 57.32 -23.07
C LYS A 119 21.83 58.36 -22.73
#